data_AF-A0A258EJS7-F1
#
_entry.id   AF-A0A258EJS7-F1
#
_cell.length_a   1.000
_cell.length_b   1.000
_cell.length_c   1.000
_cell.angle_alpha   90.00
_cell.angle_beta   90.00
_cell.angle_gamma   90.00
#
_symmetry.space_group_name_H-M   'P 1'
#
loop_
_entity.id
_entity.type
_entity.pdbx_description
1 polymer ?
#
loop_
_entity_poly.entity_id
_entity_poly.type
_entity_poly.pdbx_seq_one_letter_code
_entity_poly.pdbx_strand_id
1 'polypeptide(L)'
;MFSKACKYAINSMVFLATLPEGQERAGLKDIAFATNSPEAFTAKILQTLVRENLLLSIKGPNGGFEISEEGRKTPLYRIVQVIDGDSIFTGCALGLQECSEKHPCAVHHKFKAIRDHLTGMMMTTTLQDMALGINTGISFLKT
;
A
#
# COMPACT_ATOMS: atom_id res chain seq x y z
N MET A 1 12.66 -4.73 1.62
CA MET A 1 12.05 -4.52 0.29
C MET A 1 10.57 -4.89 0.39
N PHE A 2 9.65 -4.11 -0.19
CA PHE A 2 8.21 -4.40 -0.11
C PHE A 2 7.85 -5.73 -0.76
N SER A 3 6.96 -6.47 -0.12
CA SER A 3 6.44 -7.73 -0.65
C SER A 3 5.63 -7.51 -1.92
N LYS A 4 5.39 -8.60 -2.67
CA LYS A 4 4.45 -8.55 -3.81
C LYS A 4 3.06 -8.14 -3.35
N ALA A 5 2.60 -8.61 -2.18
CA ALA A 5 1.31 -8.26 -1.63
C ALA A 5 1.19 -6.76 -1.38
N CYS A 6 2.21 -6.15 -0.78
CA CYS A 6 2.22 -4.70 -0.52
C CYS A 6 2.20 -3.89 -1.81
N LYS A 7 2.97 -4.29 -2.82
CA LYS A 7 2.96 -3.62 -4.13
C LYS A 7 1.57 -3.68 -4.79
N TYR A 8 0.93 -4.84 -4.77
CA TYR A 8 -0.43 -4.98 -5.30
C TYR A 8 -1.48 -4.23 -4.46
N ALA A 9 -1.30 -4.14 -3.14
CA ALA A 9 -2.18 -3.35 -2.28
C ALA A 9 -2.12 -1.87 -2.64
N ILE A 10 -0.91 -1.30 -2.72
CA ILE A 10 -0.70 0.10 -3.09
C ILE A 10 -1.27 0.35 -4.49
N ASN A 11 -0.95 -0.49 -5.48
CA ASN A 11 -1.45 -0.29 -6.84
C ASN A 11 -2.97 -0.43 -6.94
N SER A 12 -3.60 -1.35 -6.18
CA SER A 12 -5.06 -1.49 -6.13
C SER A 12 -5.72 -0.23 -5.57
N MET A 13 -5.16 0.32 -4.48
CA MET A 13 -5.67 1.54 -3.89
C MET A 13 -5.45 2.74 -4.82
N VAL A 14 -4.31 2.84 -5.49
CA VAL A 14 -4.04 3.92 -6.46
C VAL A 14 -5.00 3.83 -7.63
N PHE A 15 -5.24 2.64 -8.18
CA PHE A 15 -6.23 2.44 -9.24
C PHE A 15 -7.62 2.95 -8.80
N LEU A 16 -8.09 2.53 -7.62
CA LEU A 16 -9.36 3.01 -7.09
C LEU A 16 -9.39 4.54 -6.89
N ALA A 17 -8.26 5.14 -6.49
CA ALA A 17 -8.13 6.58 -6.30
C ALA A 17 -8.12 7.37 -7.62
N THR A 18 -7.84 6.71 -8.74
CA THR A 18 -7.85 7.31 -10.08
C THR A 18 -9.20 7.20 -10.78
N LEU A 19 -10.16 6.47 -10.20
CA LEU A 19 -11.49 6.35 -10.77
C LEU A 19 -12.20 7.72 -10.79
N PRO A 20 -13.02 8.00 -11.81
CA PRO A 20 -13.70 9.28 -11.93
C PRO A 20 -14.77 9.44 -10.84
N GLU A 21 -15.02 10.69 -10.46
CA GLU A 21 -16.06 11.04 -9.49
C GLU A 21 -17.44 10.52 -9.97
N GLY A 22 -18.20 9.95 -9.05
CA GLY A 22 -19.46 9.27 -9.37
C GLY A 22 -19.30 7.81 -9.86
N GLN A 23 -18.07 7.34 -10.11
CA GLN A 23 -17.75 5.94 -10.42
C GLN A 23 -16.57 5.45 -9.57
N GLU A 24 -16.55 5.78 -8.28
CA GLU A 24 -15.45 5.51 -7.34
C GLU A 24 -15.34 4.03 -6.90
N ARG A 25 -16.03 3.12 -7.59
CA ARG A 25 -16.10 1.69 -7.27
C ARG A 25 -15.64 0.84 -8.45
N ALA A 26 -14.89 -0.20 -8.14
CA ALA A 26 -14.54 -1.24 -9.10
C ALA A 26 -14.74 -2.65 -8.53
N GLY A 27 -15.03 -3.60 -9.41
CA GLY A 27 -15.11 -5.01 -9.06
C GLY A 27 -13.73 -5.64 -8.85
N LEU A 28 -13.67 -6.78 -8.17
CA LEU A 28 -12.43 -7.53 -7.96
C LEU A 28 -11.67 -7.81 -9.27
N LYS A 29 -12.41 -8.20 -10.33
CA LYS A 29 -11.81 -8.55 -11.63
C LYS A 29 -11.15 -7.34 -12.29
N ASP A 30 -11.81 -6.19 -12.25
CA ASP A 30 -11.31 -4.95 -12.84
C ASP A 30 -10.05 -4.49 -12.11
N ILE A 31 -10.07 -4.54 -10.77
CA ILE A 31 -8.90 -4.20 -9.94
C ILE A 31 -7.74 -5.14 -10.26
N ALA A 32 -7.97 -6.46 -10.22
CA ALA A 32 -6.95 -7.46 -10.48
C ALA A 32 -6.33 -7.32 -11.89
N PHE A 33 -7.16 -7.02 -12.88
CA PHE A 33 -6.71 -6.73 -14.25
C PHE A 33 -5.88 -5.45 -14.32
N ALA A 34 -6.37 -4.35 -13.74
CA ALA A 34 -5.70 -3.05 -13.75
C ALA A 34 -4.35 -3.06 -13.02
N THR A 35 -4.15 -3.97 -12.06
CA THR A 35 -2.92 -4.10 -11.29
C THR A 35 -2.04 -5.29 -11.68
N ASN A 36 -2.42 -6.02 -12.73
CA ASN A 36 -1.73 -7.23 -13.20
C ASN A 36 -1.42 -8.21 -12.05
N SER A 37 -2.46 -8.54 -11.28
CA SER A 37 -2.39 -9.43 -10.12
C SER A 37 -3.42 -10.57 -10.20
N PRO A 38 -3.09 -11.78 -9.72
CA PRO A 38 -4.06 -12.88 -9.70
C PRO A 38 -5.30 -12.52 -8.86
N GLU A 39 -6.50 -12.84 -9.35
CA GLU A 39 -7.77 -12.48 -8.67
C GLU A 39 -7.83 -12.97 -7.22
N ALA A 40 -7.49 -14.24 -6.97
CA ALA A 40 -7.51 -14.81 -5.62
C ALA A 40 -6.54 -14.09 -4.67
N PHE A 41 -5.39 -13.64 -5.18
CA PHE A 41 -4.41 -12.90 -4.39
C PHE A 41 -4.90 -11.48 -4.10
N THR A 42 -5.45 -10.81 -5.12
CA THR A 42 -6.07 -9.49 -5.02
C THR A 42 -7.22 -9.50 -4.02
N ALA A 43 -8.09 -10.53 -4.05
CA ALA A 43 -9.21 -10.66 -3.11
C ALA A 43 -8.75 -10.67 -1.64
N LYS A 44 -7.69 -11.42 -1.32
CA LYS A 44 -7.15 -11.47 0.04
C LYS A 44 -6.57 -10.13 0.50
N ILE A 45 -5.95 -9.40 -0.42
CA ILE A 45 -5.41 -8.05 -0.16
C ILE A 45 -6.56 -7.09 0.11
N LEU A 46 -7.55 -7.02 -0.77
CA LEU A 46 -8.70 -6.13 -0.64
C LEU A 46 -9.48 -6.42 0.65
N GLN A 47 -9.69 -7.69 1.01
CA GLN A 47 -10.29 -8.07 2.30
C GLN A 47 -9.49 -7.56 3.51
N THR A 48 -8.17 -7.54 3.42
CA THR A 48 -7.32 -7.01 4.49
C THR A 48 -7.46 -5.50 4.61
N LEU A 49 -7.43 -4.79 3.48
CA LEU A 49 -7.64 -3.34 3.45
C LEU A 49 -9.04 -2.92 3.94
N VAL A 50 -10.07 -3.73 3.67
CA VAL A 50 -11.42 -3.50 4.21
C VAL A 50 -11.48 -3.69 5.72
N ARG A 51 -10.84 -4.75 6.26
CA ARG A 51 -10.78 -4.97 7.71
C ARG A 51 -10.07 -3.84 8.45
N GLU A 52 -9.08 -3.22 7.82
CA GLU A 52 -8.32 -2.08 8.36
C GLU A 52 -8.94 -0.73 8.00
N ASN A 53 -10.20 -0.70 7.53
CA ASN A 53 -10.96 0.50 7.20
C ASN A 53 -10.29 1.41 6.15
N LEU A 54 -9.43 0.88 5.29
CA LEU A 54 -8.82 1.62 4.17
C LEU A 54 -9.68 1.55 2.90
N LEU A 55 -10.49 0.50 2.77
CA LEU A 55 -11.47 0.31 1.71
C LEU A 55 -12.83 -0.02 2.31
N LEU A 56 -13.89 0.23 1.55
CA LEU A 56 -15.24 -0.26 1.80
C LEU A 56 -15.57 -1.34 0.78
N SER A 57 -16.42 -2.30 1.16
CA SER A 57 -16.91 -3.35 0.25
C SER A 57 -18.43 -3.34 0.21
N ILE A 58 -18.98 -3.11 -0.98
CA ILE A 58 -20.42 -3.05 -1.22
C ILE A 58 -20.82 -4.30 -2.02
N LYS A 59 -21.90 -4.97 -1.60
CA LYS A 59 -22.44 -6.15 -2.27
C LYS A 59 -23.52 -5.77 -3.29
N GLY A 60 -23.72 -6.63 -4.29
CA GLY A 60 -24.80 -6.51 -5.28
C GLY A 60 -24.29 -6.28 -6.71
N PRO A 61 -25.20 -6.14 -7.70
CA PRO A 61 -24.84 -5.99 -9.12
C PRO A 61 -23.94 -4.80 -9.44
N ASN A 62 -24.09 -3.70 -8.68
CA ASN A 62 -23.25 -2.49 -8.75
C ASN A 62 -22.34 -2.36 -7.52
N GLY A 63 -22.05 -3.50 -6.88
CA GLY A 63 -21.13 -3.59 -5.76
C GLY A 63 -19.67 -3.52 -6.21
N GLY A 64 -18.75 -3.64 -5.27
CA GLY A 64 -17.33 -3.53 -5.51
C GLY A 64 -16.58 -2.99 -4.30
N PHE A 65 -15.41 -2.44 -4.57
CA PHE A 65 -14.56 -1.80 -3.57
C PHE A 65 -14.40 -0.32 -3.91
N GLU A 66 -14.43 0.52 -2.88
CA GLU A 66 -14.13 1.96 -2.94
C GLU A 66 -13.23 2.35 -1.77
N ILE A 67 -12.53 3.48 -1.89
CA ILE A 67 -11.67 3.99 -0.83
C ILE A 67 -12.53 4.62 0.27
N SER A 68 -12.29 4.22 1.52
CA SER A 68 -12.96 4.81 2.67
C SER A 68 -12.52 6.27 2.89
N GLU A 69 -13.23 7.01 3.74
CA GLU A 69 -12.82 8.37 4.11
C GLU A 69 -11.40 8.40 4.71
N GLU A 70 -11.07 7.41 5.55
CA GLU A 70 -9.74 7.24 6.14
C GLU A 70 -8.68 6.89 5.08
N GLY A 71 -9.02 6.03 4.13
CA GLY A 71 -8.14 5.61 3.06
C GLY A 71 -7.72 6.74 2.12
N ARG A 72 -8.60 7.72 1.87
CA ARG A 72 -8.33 8.83 0.93
C ARG A 72 -7.11 9.66 1.31
N LYS A 73 -6.85 9.82 2.61
CA LYS A 73 -5.73 10.62 3.14
C LYS A 73 -4.64 9.76 3.76
N THR A 74 -4.70 8.45 3.57
CA THR A 74 -3.78 7.53 4.23
C THR A 74 -2.36 7.69 3.67
N PRO A 75 -1.32 7.77 4.52
CA PRO A 75 0.05 7.74 4.06
C PRO A 75 0.40 6.35 3.55
N LEU A 76 1.33 6.25 2.59
CA LEU A 76 1.79 4.96 2.08
C LEU A 76 2.35 4.08 3.20
N TYR A 77 2.95 4.69 4.23
CA TYR A 77 3.37 4.01 5.46
C TYR A 77 2.28 3.12 6.05
N ARG A 78 1.03 3.61 6.15
CA ARG A 78 -0.08 2.85 6.75
C ARG A 78 -0.44 1.63 5.91
N ILE A 79 -0.44 1.76 4.58
CA ILE A 79 -0.70 0.64 3.67
C ILE A 79 0.39 -0.43 3.81
N VAL A 80 1.68 -0.02 3.87
CA VAL A 80 2.79 -0.95 4.08
C VAL A 80 2.66 -1.64 5.44
N GLN A 81 2.39 -0.90 6.50
CA GLN A 81 2.23 -1.44 7.84
C GLN A 81 1.10 -2.49 7.89
N VAL A 82 -0.03 -2.24 7.24
CA VAL A 82 -1.17 -3.18 7.19
C VAL A 82 -0.82 -4.48 6.46
N ILE A 83 0.02 -4.43 5.43
CA ILE A 83 0.27 -5.59 4.55
C ILE A 83 1.56 -6.34 4.92
N ASP A 84 2.65 -5.61 5.16
CA ASP A 84 4.00 -6.15 5.44
C ASP A 84 4.40 -6.01 6.91
N GLY A 85 3.63 -5.29 7.73
CA GLY A 85 3.97 -4.98 9.11
C GLY A 85 5.06 -3.90 9.23
N ASP A 86 5.60 -3.75 10.45
CA ASP A 86 6.60 -2.73 10.76
C ASP A 86 8.05 -3.15 10.49
N SER A 87 8.27 -4.38 10.01
CA SER A 87 9.60 -4.97 9.88
C SER A 87 10.56 -4.13 9.03
N ILE A 88 10.07 -3.47 7.98
CA ILE A 88 10.89 -2.58 7.15
C ILE A 88 11.25 -1.26 7.84
N PHE A 89 10.45 -0.82 8.80
CA PHE A 89 10.60 0.45 9.51
C PHE A 89 11.36 0.32 10.83
N THR A 90 11.34 -0.85 11.46
CA THR A 90 11.97 -1.07 12.77
C THR A 90 12.96 -2.24 12.78
N GLY A 91 12.83 -3.19 11.86
CA GLY A 91 13.60 -4.43 11.85
C GLY A 91 15.04 -4.31 11.37
N CYS A 92 15.83 -5.35 11.62
CA CYS A 92 17.20 -5.48 11.14
C CYS A 92 17.22 -5.69 9.62
N ALA A 93 18.05 -4.92 8.90
CA ALA A 93 18.26 -5.10 7.47
C ALA A 93 18.72 -6.51 7.08
N LEU A 94 19.49 -7.14 7.98
CA LEU A 94 20.10 -8.45 7.78
C LEU A 94 19.27 -9.59 8.37
N GLY A 95 18.09 -9.30 8.95
CA GLY A 95 17.21 -10.31 9.54
C GLY A 95 17.73 -10.94 10.84
N LEU A 96 18.66 -10.29 11.54
CA LEU A 96 19.12 -10.76 12.85
C LEU A 96 18.00 -10.63 13.89
N GLN A 97 17.91 -11.61 14.79
CA GLN A 97 16.89 -11.65 15.84
C GLN A 97 17.04 -10.50 16.85
N GLU A 98 18.29 -10.15 17.20
CA GLU A 98 18.59 -9.05 18.11
C GLU A 98 19.36 -7.95 17.36
N CYS A 99 18.68 -6.85 17.05
CA CYS A 99 19.30 -5.65 16.49
C CYS A 99 18.58 -4.41 17.04
N SER A 100 19.27 -3.63 17.84
CA SER A 100 18.72 -2.42 18.48
C SER A 100 19.83 -1.41 18.78
N GLU A 101 19.48 -0.23 19.29
CA GLU A 101 20.48 0.72 19.81
C GLU A 101 21.34 0.14 20.94
N LYS A 102 20.79 -0.80 21.72
CA LYS A 102 21.53 -1.47 22.82
C LYS A 102 22.40 -2.63 22.31
N HIS A 103 21.97 -3.29 21.24
CA HIS A 103 22.65 -4.42 20.61
C HIS A 103 22.74 -4.18 19.10
N PRO A 104 23.60 -3.25 18.65
CA PRO A 104 23.69 -2.89 17.25
C PRO A 104 24.42 -3.98 16.47
N CYS A 105 23.86 -4.40 15.34
CA CYS A 105 24.60 -5.20 14.36
C CYS A 105 25.65 -4.35 13.62
N ALA A 106 26.54 -5.00 12.87
CA ALA A 106 27.65 -4.35 12.18
C ALA A 106 27.25 -3.20 11.23
N VAL A 107 26.00 -3.19 10.73
CA VAL A 107 25.48 -2.16 9.82
C VAL A 107 24.38 -1.30 10.44
N HIS A 108 24.07 -1.46 11.74
CA HIS A 108 22.89 -0.89 12.39
C HIS A 108 22.72 0.62 12.15
N HIS A 109 23.69 1.44 12.57
CA HIS A 109 23.56 2.90 12.49
C HIS A 109 23.51 3.41 11.04
N LYS A 110 24.27 2.78 10.13
CA LYS A 110 24.27 3.13 8.70
C LYS A 110 22.91 2.82 8.07
N PHE A 111 22.37 1.64 8.35
CA PHE A 111 21.06 1.26 7.82
C PHE A 111 19.92 2.04 8.47
N LYS A 112 20.00 2.31 9.77
CA LYS A 112 19.01 3.12 10.49
C LYS A 112 18.81 4.47 9.82
N ALA A 113 19.87 5.19 9.46
CA ALA A 113 19.75 6.47 8.77
C ALA A 113 18.94 6.34 7.45
N ILE A 114 19.25 5.33 6.63
CA ILE A 114 18.53 5.07 5.37
C ILE A 114 17.07 4.70 5.64
N ARG A 115 16.82 3.86 6.65
CA ARG A 115 15.48 3.44 7.07
C ARG A 115 14.65 4.59 7.59
N ASP A 116 15.24 5.50 8.36
CA ASP A 116 14.57 6.69 8.90
C ASP A 116 14.16 7.62 7.75
N HIS A 117 15.03 7.82 6.75
CA HIS A 117 14.67 8.56 5.53
C HIS A 117 13.56 7.89 4.72
N LEU A 118 13.63 6.56 4.52
CA LEU A 118 12.57 5.80 3.87
C LEU A 118 11.23 5.96 4.62
N THR A 119 11.27 5.82 5.95
CA THR A 119 10.09 5.95 6.81
C THR A 119 9.48 7.34 6.69
N GLY A 120 10.31 8.39 6.77
CA GLY A 120 9.86 9.77 6.58
C GLY A 120 9.15 9.97 5.24
N MET A 121 9.76 9.53 4.14
CA MET A 121 9.15 9.62 2.81
C MET A 121 7.79 8.89 2.74
N MET A 122 7.70 7.67 3.30
CA MET A 122 6.45 6.90 3.29
C MET A 122 5.35 7.51 4.18
N MET A 123 5.74 8.23 5.25
CA MET A 123 4.80 8.93 6.13
C MET A 123 4.29 10.24 5.53
N THR A 124 5.10 10.91 4.71
CA THR A 124 4.73 12.19 4.09
C THR A 124 4.11 12.05 2.70
N THR A 125 4.18 10.86 2.09
CA THR A 125 3.55 10.57 0.79
C THR A 125 2.22 9.89 1.01
N THR A 126 1.15 10.47 0.48
CA THR A 126 -0.22 9.96 0.59
C THR A 126 -0.65 9.17 -0.63
N LEU A 127 -1.75 8.41 -0.48
CA LEU A 127 -2.41 7.77 -1.61
C LEU A 127 -2.82 8.79 -2.69
N GLN A 128 -3.27 9.97 -2.28
CA GLN A 128 -3.69 11.04 -3.19
C GLN A 128 -2.53 11.57 -4.05
N ASP A 129 -1.34 11.70 -3.47
CA ASP A 129 -0.15 12.15 -4.20
C ASP A 129 0.19 11.16 -5.34
N MET A 130 0.05 9.86 -5.05
CA MET A 130 0.26 8.80 -6.04
C MET A 130 -0.80 8.84 -7.14
N ALA A 131 -2.08 8.99 -6.78
CA ALA A 131 -3.18 9.06 -7.74
C ALA A 131 -3.05 10.27 -8.68
N LEU A 132 -2.63 11.42 -8.15
CA LEU A 132 -2.37 12.62 -8.94
C LEU A 132 -1.31 12.35 -10.02
N GLY A 133 -0.20 11.70 -9.68
CA GLY A 133 0.86 11.36 -10.64
C GLY A 133 0.39 10.46 -11.78
N ILE A 134 -0.55 9.54 -11.53
CA ILE A 134 -1.18 8.72 -12.57
C ILE A 134 -2.11 9.57 -13.44
N ASN A 135 -3.00 10.35 -12.83
CA ASN A 135 -3.98 11.17 -13.54
C ASN A 135 -3.33 12.23 -14.44
N THR A 136 -2.15 12.75 -14.06
CA THR A 136 -1.39 13.71 -14.88
C THR A 136 -0.48 13.03 -15.91
N GLY A 137 -0.45 11.70 -15.99
CA GLY A 137 0.37 10.94 -16.94
C GLY A 137 1.88 10.97 -16.64
N ILE A 138 2.28 11.36 -15.42
CA ILE A 138 3.69 11.34 -14.98
C ILE A 138 4.12 9.90 -14.66
N SER A 139 3.17 9.05 -14.28
CA SER A 139 3.40 7.65 -13.92
C SER A 139 2.27 6.77 -14.47
N PHE A 140 2.57 5.47 -14.62
CA PHE A 140 1.63 4.49 -15.17
C PHE A 140 1.58 3.27 -14.26
N LEU A 141 0.37 2.76 -14.03
CA LEU A 141 0.22 1.46 -13.38
C LEU A 141 0.80 0.38 -14.28
N LYS A 142 1.38 -0.65 -13.66
CA LYS A 142 1.92 -1.79 -14.40
C LYS A 142 0.74 -2.64 -14.91
N THR A 143 0.39 -2.43 -16.16
CA THR A 143 -0.51 -3.29 -16.95
C THR A 143 0.21 -4.55 -17.39
#